data_AF-A0AAV5KR35-F1
#
_entry.id   AF-A0AAV5KR35-F1
#
_cell.length_a   1.000
_cell.length_b   1.000
_cell.length_c   1.000
_cell.angle_alpha   90.00
_cell.angle_beta   90.00
_cell.angle_gamma   90.00
#
_symmetry.space_group_name_H-M   'P 1'
#
loop_
_entity.id
_entity.type
_entity.pdbx_description
1 polymer ?
#
loop_
_entity_poly.entity_id
_entity_poly.type
_entity_poly.pdbx_seq_one_letter_code
_entity_poly.pdbx_strand_id
1 'polypeptide(L)' 'MNKTRDISVVGGTGDFFMSRGVATLMTDAFEGEVYFRLRVDINLYECWEKA' A
#
# COMPACT_ATOMS: atom_id res chain seq x y z
N MET A 1 -18.43 6.71 6.47
CA MET A 1 -17.51 5.58 6.20
C MET A 1 -16.13 6.18 6.01
N ASN A 2 -15.13 5.79 6.82
CA ASN A 2 -13.77 6.32 6.67
C ASN A 2 -13.27 5.96 5.27
N LYS A 3 -12.99 6.98 4.45
CA LYS A 3 -12.53 6.85 3.06
C LYS A 3 -11.07 6.38 2.96
N THR A 4 -10.41 6.29 4.11
CA THR A 4 -9.02 5.89 4.26
C THR A 4 -8.93 4.67 5.18
N ARG A 5 -8.07 3.70 4.81
CA ARG A 5 -7.85 2.47 5.58
C ARG A 5 -6.38 2.08 5.51
N ASP A 6 -5.84 1.67 6.64
CA ASP A 6 -4.48 1.16 6.72
C ASP A 6 -4.45 -0.36 6.62
N ILE A 7 -3.49 -0.87 5.84
CA ILE A 7 -3.22 -2.29 5.67
C ILE A 7 -1.73 -2.57 5.89
N SER A 8 -1.40 -3.74 6.44
CA SER A 8 0.00 -4.12 6.69
C SER A 8 0.73 -4.51 5.41
N VAL A 9 1.96 -4.02 5.23
CA VAL A 9 2.90 -4.57 4.24
C VAL A 9 3.53 -5.82 4.84
N VAL A 10 3.08 -6.99 4.37
CA VAL A 10 3.47 -8.30 4.93
C VAL A 10 4.80 -8.83 4.40
N GLY A 11 5.31 -8.29 3.29
CA GLY A 11 6.60 -8.66 2.71
C GLY A 11 6.77 -8.12 1.29
N GLY A 12 7.98 -8.28 0.74
CA GLY A 12 8.34 -7.83 -0.60
C GLY A 12 9.52 -8.63 -1.18
N THR A 13 9.67 -8.58 -2.50
CA THR A 13 10.76 -9.23 -3.26
C THR A 13 11.43 -8.22 -4.18
N GLY A 14 12.54 -8.57 -4.83
CA GLY A 14 13.28 -7.65 -5.69
C GLY A 14 13.90 -6.50 -4.89
N ASP A 15 13.62 -5.26 -5.29
CA ASP A 15 14.10 -4.04 -4.63
C ASP A 15 13.45 -3.82 -3.25
N PHE A 16 12.28 -4.42 -3.01
CA PHE A 16 11.58 -4.39 -1.72
C PHE A 16 11.83 -5.63 -0.88
N PHE A 17 12.99 -6.27 -1.07
CA PHE A 17 13.33 -7.50 -0.35
C PHE A 17 13.23 -7.29 1.16
N MET A 18 12.47 -8.17 1.83
CA MET A 18 12.26 -8.15 3.29
C MET A 18 11.64 -6.85 3.84
N SER A 19 11.05 -6.00 3.00
CA SER A 19 10.47 -4.74 3.46
C SER A 19 9.24 -4.97 4.33
N ARG A 20 9.11 -4.24 5.44
CA ARG A 20 7.91 -4.19 6.29
C ARG A 20 7.44 -2.77 6.52
N GLY A 21 6.12 -2.58 6.67
CA GLY A 21 5.53 -1.25 6.71
C GLY A 21 4.00 -1.26 6.82
N VAL A 22 3.42 -0.09 6.57
CA VAL A 22 1.97 0.11 6.50
C VAL A 22 1.65 0.85 5.19
N ALA A 23 0.61 0.39 4.50
CA ALA A 23 0.06 1.08 3.33
C ALA A 23 -1.32 1.66 3.65
N THR A 24 -1.49 2.95 3.40
CA THR A 24 -2.75 3.67 3.57
C THR A 24 -3.47 3.73 2.22
N LEU A 25 -4.63 3.09 2.14
CA LEU A 25 -5.52 3.11 0.98
C LEU A 25 -6.52 4.26 1.10
N MET A 26 -6.72 5.00 0.03
CA MET A 26 -7.72 6.06 -0.07
C MET A 26 -8.52 5.91 -1.36
N THR A 27 -9.85 5.89 -1.28
CA THR A 27 -10.70 5.84 -2.47
C THR A 27 -10.80 7.22 -3.10
N ASP A 28 -10.22 7.37 -4.30
CA ASP A 28 -10.18 8.63 -5.05
C ASP A 28 -11.36 8.75 -6.02
N ALA A 29 -11.69 7.67 -6.75
CA ALA A 29 -12.86 7.63 -7.62
C ALA A 29 -13.55 6.26 -7.60
N PHE A 30 -14.86 6.29 -7.81
CA PHE A 30 -15.71 5.12 -7.97
C PHE A 30 -16.69 5.39 -9.12
N GLU A 31 -16.57 4.63 -10.20
CA GLU A 31 -17.38 4.81 -11.42
C GLU A 31 -18.25 3.56 -11.65
N GLY A 32 -19.54 3.70 -11.38
CA GLY A 32 -20.49 2.56 -11.39
C GLY A 32 -20.14 1.55 -10.32
N GLU A 33 -20.23 0.24 -10.61
CA GLU A 33 -19.78 -0.85 -9.71
C GLU A 33 -18.55 -1.61 -10.23
N VAL A 34 -17.96 -1.14 -11.34
CA VAL A 34 -16.93 -1.90 -12.10
C VAL A 34 -15.54 -1.30 -12.02
N TYR A 35 -15.42 -0.01 -11.71
CA TYR A 35 -14.13 0.67 -11.67
C TYR A 35 -13.92 1.44 -10.36
N PHE A 36 -12.74 1.22 -9.77
CA PHE A 36 -12.32 1.85 -8.54
C PHE A 36 -10.88 2.36 -8.71
N ARG A 37 -10.66 3.64 -8.42
CA ARG A 37 -9.32 4.20 -8.31
C ARG A 37 -8.97 4.41 -6.84
N LEU A 38 -7.90 3.74 -6.41
CA LEU A 38 -7.36 3.84 -5.06
C LEU A 38 -6.01 4.55 -5.13
N ARG A 39 -5.84 5.58 -4.30
CA ARG A 39 -4.52 6.12 -3.98
C ARG A 39 -3.93 5.28 -2.86
N VAL A 40 -2.73 4.76 -3.06
CA VAL A 40 -2.00 3.97 -2.06
C VAL A 40 -0.77 4.77 -1.64
N ASP A 41 -0.68 5.08 -0.36
CA ASP A 41 0.52 5.66 0.25
C ASP A 41 1.25 4.58 1.05
N ILE A 42 2.52 4.33 0.76
CA ILE A 42 3.29 3.21 1.31
C ILE A 42 4.41 3.75 2.18
N ASN A 43 4.32 3.50 3.47
CA ASN A 43 5.36 3.83 4.44
C ASN A 43 6.09 2.55 4.85
N LEU A 44 7.33 2.39 4.38
CA LEU A 44 8.21 1.29 4.75
C LEU A 44 9.03 1.70 5.98
N TYR A 45 8.93 0.91 7.05
CA TYR A 45 9.66 1.14 8.30
C TYR A 45 10.87 0.22 8.45
N GLU A 46 10.92 -0.84 7.63
CA GLU A 46 12.07 -1.71 7.51
C GLU A 46 12.44 -1.84 6.03
N CYS A 47 13.64 -1.41 5.69
CA CYS A 47 14.18 -1.41 4.32
C CYS A 47 15.55 -2.08 4.33
N TRP A 48 15.81 -2.87 3.28
CA TRP A 48 17.04 -3.64 3.14
C TRP A 48 17.69 -3.28 1.81
N GLU A 49 19.02 -3.14 1.83
CA GLU A 49 19.81 -3.09 0.60
C GLU A 49 20.34 -4.49 0.34
N LYS A 50 20.21 -4.99 -0.89
CA LYS A 50 20.82 -6.27 -1.26
C LYS A 50 22.33 -6.07 -1.36
N ALA A 51 23.07 -6.72 -0.48
CA ALA A 51 24.52 -6.89 -0.58
C ALA A 51 24.88 -7.87 -1.71
#